data_AF-A0A101JQX0-F1
#
_entry.id   AF-A0A101JQX0-F1
#
_cell.length_a   1.000
_cell.length_b   1.000
_cell.length_c   1.000
_cell.angle_alpha   90.00
_cell.angle_beta   90.00
_cell.angle_gamma   90.00
#
_symmetry.space_group_name_H-M   'P 1'
#
loop_
_entity.id
_entity.type
_entity.pdbx_description
1 polymer ?
#
loop_
_entity_poly.entity_id
_entity_poly.type
_entity_poly.pdbx_seq_one_letter_code
_entity_poly.pdbx_strand_id
1 'polypeptide(L)'
;MQPDVDIDVEGLSRTGTQVADSSGSVLDAVIKENGRLTIAGVAAQWAAAPVLGKRADSWSAYLQDLSQRIRLCGSGMIGAAVDYATTDQESADSITATFPTPRPAHGPHQGYAE
;
A
#
# COMPACT_ATOMS: atom_id res chain seq x y z
N MET A 1 -23.01 -19.30 -7.12
CA MET A 1 -23.07 -18.33 -6.00
C MET A 1 -21.66 -17.88 -5.75
N GLN A 2 -21.35 -16.64 -6.10
CA GLN A 2 -20.08 -16.01 -5.74
C GLN A 2 -20.24 -15.57 -4.27
N PRO A 3 -19.27 -15.86 -3.38
CA PRO A 3 -19.35 -15.37 -2.02
C PRO A 3 -19.38 -13.85 -2.05
N ASP A 4 -20.27 -13.28 -1.23
CA ASP A 4 -20.32 -11.84 -0.98
C ASP A 4 -19.05 -11.50 -0.17
N VAL A 5 -18.01 -11.06 -0.88
CA VAL A 5 -16.74 -10.69 -0.26
C VAL A 5 -16.82 -9.21 0.02
N ASP A 6 -17.17 -8.87 1.26
CA ASP A 6 -17.03 -7.52 1.76
C ASP A 6 -15.54 -7.21 1.95
N ILE A 7 -15.03 -6.26 1.17
CA ILE A 7 -13.62 -5.89 1.19
C ILE A 7 -13.44 -4.68 2.08
N ASP A 8 -12.72 -4.88 3.19
CA ASP A 8 -12.29 -3.80 4.08
C ASP A 8 -11.23 -2.92 3.40
N VAL A 9 -11.71 -1.98 2.58
CA VAL A 9 -10.91 -0.98 1.87
C VAL A 9 -10.09 -0.15 2.85
N GLU A 10 -10.65 0.21 4.01
CA GLU A 10 -9.97 1.01 5.02
C GLU A 10 -8.81 0.23 5.65
N GLY A 11 -9.06 -1.03 6.03
CA GLY A 11 -8.04 -1.93 6.56
C GLY A 11 -6.94 -2.24 5.55
N LEU A 12 -7.29 -2.41 4.28
CA LEU A 12 -6.34 -2.63 3.20
C LEU A 12 -5.44 -1.41 2.96
N SER A 13 -6.04 -0.22 2.91
CA SER A 13 -5.31 1.05 2.77
C SER A 13 -4.38 1.29 3.97
N ARG A 14 -4.89 1.14 5.19
CA ARG A 14 -4.12 1.30 6.44
C ARG A 14 -2.94 0.34 6.51
N THR A 15 -3.16 -0.94 6.21
CA THR A 15 -2.10 -1.95 6.21
C THR A 15 -1.08 -1.65 5.11
N GLY A 16 -1.55 -1.26 3.92
CA GLY A 16 -0.69 -0.85 2.82
C GLY A 16 0.23 0.33 3.17
N THR A 17 -0.31 1.35 3.85
CA THR A 17 0.48 2.48 4.36
C THR A 17 1.51 2.01 5.40
N GLN A 18 1.12 1.22 6.39
CA GLN A 18 2.05 0.71 7.41
C GLN A 18 3.18 -0.13 6.80
N VAL A 19 2.86 -0.99 5.83
CA VAL A 19 3.85 -1.78 5.08
C VAL A 19 4.76 -0.86 4.28
N ALA A 20 4.22 0.12 3.55
CA ALA A 20 5.02 1.06 2.79
C ALA A 20 5.96 1.88 3.70
N ASP A 21 5.49 2.34 4.84
CA ASP A 21 6.27 3.12 5.82
C ASP A 21 7.37 2.27 6.48
N SER A 22 7.12 0.97 6.68
CA SER A 22 8.14 0.05 7.22
C SER A 22 9.39 -0.05 6.32
N SER A 23 9.26 0.22 5.02
CA SER A 23 10.41 0.28 4.10
C SER A 23 11.41 1.38 4.48
N GLY A 24 10.93 2.50 5.04
CA GLY A 24 11.79 3.58 5.52
C GLY A 24 12.66 3.15 6.70
N SER A 25 12.10 2.37 7.63
CA SER A 25 12.85 1.80 8.75
C SER A 25 13.94 0.83 8.29
N VAL A 26 13.68 0.04 7.24
CA VAL A 26 14.68 -0.85 6.63
C VAL A 26 15.79 -0.04 5.96
N LEU A 27 15.46 1.01 5.20
CA LEU A 27 16.45 1.89 4.58
C LEU A 27 17.33 2.60 5.61
N ASP A 28 16.74 3.10 6.70
CA ASP A 28 17.48 3.72 7.80
C ASP A 28 18.45 2.74 8.46
N ALA A 29 18.01 1.48 8.67
CA ALA A 29 18.87 0.43 9.18
C ALA A 29 20.03 0.15 8.20
N VAL A 30 19.76 0.07 6.89
CA VAL A 30 20.80 -0.11 5.86
C VAL A 30 21.84 0.98 5.91
N ILE A 31 21.43 2.25 5.97
CA ILE A 31 22.36 3.39 5.99
C ILE A 31 23.25 3.33 7.24
N LYS A 32 22.67 3.00 8.41
CA LYS A 32 23.41 2.84 9.67
C LYS A 32 24.38 1.67 9.63
N GLU A 33 23.97 0.52 9.10
CA GLU A 33 24.80 -0.68 9.01
C GLU A 33 25.94 -0.53 7.98
N ASN A 34 25.68 0.10 6.83
CA ASN A 34 26.67 0.27 5.77
C ASN A 34 27.86 1.14 6.24
N GLY A 35 27.59 2.16 7.08
CA GLY A 35 28.64 2.94 7.74
C GLY A 35 29.47 2.16 8.75
N ARG A 36 28.97 1.04 9.28
CA ARG A 36 29.67 0.16 10.24
C ARG A 36 30.45 -0.96 9.59
N LEU A 37 30.05 -1.37 8.38
CA LEU A 37 30.66 -2.46 7.63
C LEU A 37 31.87 -2.02 6.78
N THR A 38 32.17 -0.71 6.74
CA THR A 38 33.33 -0.19 6.04
C THR A 38 34.61 -0.60 6.78
N ILE A 39 35.43 -1.45 6.16
CA ILE A 39 36.73 -1.84 6.71
C ILE A 39 37.73 -0.71 6.47
N ALA A 40 38.26 -0.14 7.56
CA ALA A 40 39.21 0.96 7.52
C ALA A 40 40.44 0.71 8.39
N GLY A 41 41.50 1.50 8.17
CA GLY A 41 42.72 1.46 8.96
C GLY A 41 43.49 0.14 8.83
N VAL A 42 44.12 -0.30 9.92
CA VAL A 42 44.94 -1.53 9.97
C VAL A 42 44.18 -2.80 9.60
N ALA A 43 42.85 -2.83 9.75
CA ALA A 43 42.03 -3.97 9.36
C ALA A 43 41.95 -4.15 7.83
N ALA A 44 42.14 -3.10 7.04
CA ALA A 44 42.13 -3.18 5.57
C ALA A 44 43.32 -4.00 5.02
N GLN A 45 44.39 -4.14 5.80
CA GLN A 45 45.58 -4.93 5.43
C GLN A 45 45.38 -6.43 5.69
N TRP A 46 44.28 -6.83 6.33
CA TRP A 46 44.00 -8.23 6.58
C TRP A 46 43.65 -8.92 5.27
N ALA A 47 44.18 -10.12 5.04
CA ALA A 47 43.85 -10.94 3.87
C ALA A 47 42.34 -11.20 3.72
N ALA A 48 41.57 -11.16 4.82
CA ALA A 48 40.12 -11.31 4.82
C ALA A 48 39.35 -10.04 4.43
N ALA A 49 39.98 -8.86 4.46
CA ALA A 49 39.30 -7.57 4.23
C ALA A 49 38.57 -7.48 2.87
N PRO A 50 39.14 -7.94 1.74
CA PRO A 50 38.42 -7.92 0.46
C PRO A 50 37.18 -8.81 0.44
N VAL A 51 37.21 -9.95 1.15
CA VAL A 51 36.07 -10.88 1.23
C VAL A 51 34.97 -10.29 2.10
N LEU A 52 35.33 -9.68 3.23
CA LEU A 52 34.38 -9.02 4.12
C LEU A 52 33.76 -7.78 3.46
N GLY A 53 34.53 -6.98 2.73
CA GLY A 53 34.02 -5.85 1.95
C GLY A 53 32.98 -6.29 0.92
N LYS A 54 33.29 -7.31 0.10
CA LYS A 54 32.31 -7.85 -0.86
C LYS A 54 31.03 -8.36 -0.21
N ARG A 55 31.13 -8.98 0.98
CA ARG A 55 29.96 -9.46 1.72
C ARG A 55 29.13 -8.31 2.27
N ALA A 56 29.77 -7.25 2.76
CA ALA A 56 29.09 -6.03 3.19
C ALA A 56 28.31 -5.38 2.03
N ASP A 57 28.95 -5.25 0.86
CA ASP A 57 28.31 -4.69 -0.34
C ASP A 57 27.09 -5.53 -0.77
N SER A 58 27.25 -6.86 -0.79
CA SER A 58 26.16 -7.78 -1.17
C SER A 58 24.99 -7.73 -0.18
N TRP A 59 25.30 -7.60 1.12
CA TRP A 59 24.28 -7.45 2.16
C TRP A 59 23.53 -6.12 2.04
N SER A 60 24.25 -5.03 1.80
CA SER A 60 23.66 -3.71 1.56
C SER A 60 22.73 -3.73 0.34
N ALA A 61 23.17 -4.32 -0.77
CA ALA A 61 22.34 -4.47 -1.98
C ALA A 61 21.07 -5.30 -1.72
N TYR A 62 21.18 -6.41 -0.98
CA TYR A 62 20.03 -7.23 -0.61
C TYR A 62 19.00 -6.46 0.22
N LEU A 63 19.45 -5.70 1.23
CA LEU A 63 18.53 -4.95 2.08
C LEU A 63 17.88 -3.76 1.34
N GLN A 64 18.58 -3.13 0.39
CA GLN A 64 18.00 -2.13 -0.50
C GLN A 64 16.88 -2.74 -1.34
N ASP A 65 17.12 -3.89 -1.99
CA ASP A 65 16.09 -4.61 -2.75
C ASP A 65 14.89 -5.00 -1.86
N LEU A 66 15.15 -5.53 -0.67
CA LEU A 66 14.10 -5.89 0.30
C LEU A 66 13.23 -4.67 0.66
N SER A 67 13.85 -3.52 0.94
CA SER A 67 13.11 -2.29 1.24
C SER A 67 12.21 -1.86 0.08
N GLN A 68 12.69 -1.98 -1.16
CA GLN A 68 11.92 -1.65 -2.35
C GLN A 68 10.74 -2.60 -2.53
N ARG A 69 10.94 -3.91 -2.30
CA ARG A 69 9.86 -4.92 -2.39
C ARG A 69 8.79 -4.70 -1.34
N ILE A 70 9.16 -4.34 -0.11
CA ILE A 70 8.23 -3.96 0.96
C ILE A 70 7.42 -2.73 0.55
N ARG A 71 8.09 -1.68 0.06
CA ARG A 71 7.42 -0.47 -0.42
C ARG A 71 6.43 -0.77 -1.55
N LEU A 72 6.84 -1.57 -2.54
CA LEU A 72 5.99 -1.96 -3.66
C LEU A 72 4.77 -2.77 -3.18
N CYS A 73 4.96 -3.69 -2.25
CA CYS A 73 3.87 -4.44 -1.62
C CYS A 73 2.84 -3.50 -0.99
N GLY A 74 3.30 -2.57 -0.13
CA GLY A 74 2.41 -1.58 0.49
C GLY A 74 1.67 -0.71 -0.53
N SER A 75 2.38 -0.24 -1.57
CA SER A 75 1.74 0.53 -2.65
C SER A 75 0.71 -0.27 -3.45
N GLY A 76 0.93 -1.58 -3.63
CA GLY A 76 -0.02 -2.46 -4.30
C GLY A 76 -1.31 -2.65 -3.49
N MET A 77 -1.19 -2.74 -2.16
CA MET A 77 -2.35 -2.81 -1.27
C MET A 77 -3.17 -1.51 -1.32
N ILE A 78 -2.51 -0.35 -1.29
CA ILE A 78 -3.17 0.96 -1.43
C ILE A 78 -3.86 1.07 -2.80
N GLY A 79 -3.17 0.66 -3.88
CA GLY A 79 -3.75 0.65 -5.23
C GLY A 79 -5.01 -0.21 -5.31
N ALA A 80 -4.95 -1.43 -4.79
CA ALA A 80 -6.11 -2.32 -4.73
C ALA A 80 -7.27 -1.71 -3.92
N ALA A 81 -6.99 -1.03 -2.80
CA ALA A 81 -8.01 -0.33 -2.02
C ALA A 81 -8.71 0.77 -2.85
N VAL A 82 -7.96 1.55 -3.62
CA VAL A 82 -8.49 2.58 -4.52
C VAL A 82 -9.32 1.97 -5.64
N ASP A 83 -8.84 0.88 -6.24
CA ASP A 83 -9.55 0.19 -7.32
C ASP A 83 -10.91 -0.35 -6.84
N TYR A 84 -10.95 -0.94 -5.64
CA TYR A 84 -12.19 -1.42 -5.04
C TYR A 84 -13.16 -0.27 -4.74
N ALA A 85 -12.69 0.82 -4.12
CA ALA A 85 -13.53 1.98 -3.84
C ALA A 85 -14.12 2.61 -5.11
N THR A 86 -13.31 2.66 -6.18
CA THR A 86 -13.74 3.19 -7.49
C THR A 86 -14.79 2.29 -8.12
N THR A 87 -14.55 0.97 -8.13
CA THR A 87 -15.49 -0.02 -8.68
C THR A 87 -16.82 -0.03 -7.93
N ASP A 88 -16.79 0.12 -6.60
CA ASP A 88 -17.99 0.20 -5.77
C ASP A 88 -18.80 1.46 -6.08
N GLN A 89 -18.13 2.61 -6.21
CA GLN A 89 -18.80 3.86 -6.60
C GLN A 89 -19.41 3.78 -8.00
N GLU A 90 -18.68 3.24 -8.99
CA GLU A 90 -19.20 3.04 -10.36
C GLU A 90 -20.43 2.11 -10.37
N SER A 91 -20.41 1.09 -9.52
CA SER A 91 -21.54 0.17 -9.35
C SER A 91 -22.75 0.87 -8.71
N ALA A 92 -22.53 1.66 -7.67
CA ALA A 92 -23.57 2.44 -7.00
C ALA A 92 -24.21 3.48 -7.95
N ASP A 93 -23.39 4.17 -8.77
CA ASP A 93 -23.85 5.12 -9.78
C ASP A 93 -24.69 4.43 -10.86
N SER A 94 -24.24 3.25 -11.33
CA SER A 94 -24.97 2.43 -12.30
C SER A 94 -26.34 1.96 -11.76
N ILE A 95 -26.39 1.51 -10.50
CA ILE A 95 -27.64 1.12 -9.82
C ILE A 95 -28.59 2.32 -9.72
N THR A 96 -28.07 3.47 -9.31
CA THR A 96 -28.85 4.71 -9.18
C THR A 96 -29.41 5.18 -10.54
N ALA A 97 -28.62 5.05 -11.60
CA ALA A 97 -29.06 5.37 -12.96
C ALA A 97 -30.12 4.39 -13.48
N THR A 98 -30.03 3.11 -13.11
CA THR A 98 -30.96 2.05 -13.54
C THR A 98 -32.28 2.09 -12.76
N PHE A 99 -32.23 2.42 -11.47
CA PHE A 99 -33.37 2.56 -10.58
C PHE A 99 -33.42 3.98 -10.02
N PRO A 100 -33.78 4.98 -10.85
CA PRO A 100 -33.91 6.34 -10.37
C PRO A 100 -34.91 6.34 -9.22
N THR A 101 -34.49 6.90 -8.08
CA THR A 101 -35.33 7.01 -6.88
C THR A 101 -36.68 7.60 -7.29
N PRO A 102 -37.83 7.00 -6.92
CA PRO A 102 -39.12 7.57 -7.25
C PRO A 102 -39.19 8.98 -6.66
N ARG A 103 -39.32 9.98 -7.52
CA ARG A 103 -39.59 11.36 -7.09
C ARG A 103 -40.83 11.29 -6.19
N PRO A 104 -40.83 11.83 -4.96
CA PRO A 104 -42.04 11.90 -4.17
C PRO A 104 -43.08 12.64 -5.00
N ALA A 105 -44.12 11.91 -5.41
CA ALA A 105 -45.22 12.47 -6.16
C ALA A 105 -45.96 13.42 -5.20
N HIS A 106 -45.65 14.71 -5.29
CA HIS A 106 -46.57 15.74 -4.81
C HIS A 106 -47.78 15.71 -5.74
N GLY A 107 -48.70 14.79 -5.48
CA GLY A 107 -50.02 14.79 -6.13
C GLY A 107 -50.72 16.11 -5.83
N PRO A 108 -51.46 16.68 -6.79
CA PRO A 108 -52.23 17.88 -6.52
C PRO A 108 -53.29 17.57 -5.47
N HIS A 109 -53.30 18.32 -4.37
CA HIS A 109 -54.43 18.37 -3.46
C HIS A 109 -55.63 18.99 -4.21
N GLN A 110 -56.36 18.18 -4.99
CA GLN A 110 -57.75 18.50 -5.32
C GLN A 110 -58.58 18.24 -4.07
N GLY A 111 -58.70 19.28 -3.25
CA GLY A 111 -59.71 19.35 -2.21
C GLY A 111 -61.09 19.29 -2.87
N TYR A 112 -61.77 18.16 -2.70
CA TYR A 112 -63.21 18.13 -2.71
C TYR A 112 -63.67 18.59 -1.32
N ALA A 113 -64.40 19.71 -1.29
CA ALA A 113 -65.32 20.03 -0.21
C ALA A 113 -66.46 20.87 -0.81
N GLU A 114 -67.65 20.47 -0.40
CA GLU A 114 -68.99 20.81 -0.88
C GLU A 114 -69.39 22.28 -0.67
#